data_AF-A0AAW7WBV7-F1
#
_entry.id   AF-A0AAW7WBV7-F1
#
_cell.length_a   1.000
_cell.length_b   1.000
_cell.length_c   1.000
_cell.angle_alpha   90.00
_cell.angle_beta   90.00
_cell.angle_gamma   90.00
#
_symmetry.space_group_name_H-M   'P 1'
#
loop_
_entity.id
_entity.type
_entity.pdbx_description
1 polymer ?
#
loop_
_entity_poly.entity_id
_entity_poly.type
_entity_poly.pdbx_seq_one_letter_code
_entity_poly.pdbx_strand_id
1 'polypeptide(L)'
;MGVKPGTHKNISSKAKGFTLLELIVVMAGLGILSSLAIPNFLKYLDYAKVDEAKSLLNSTAADCLQGLRRNSSRLLEPVDGNIISFSRLKNTGYIFKDNNTRITGTTEEEQKYLPNCENVLITAAQLPDRDERLPDLGFSINDSGTLTKIAVNSGSETEFAAESWAGANTTDEATLIEWLKLNEDITKAKAKCQENLDNFTTGRTNMWDPEKTKSCTDKPPISETPETCTPSGCTKKVWYIDGEFCGYEEADFRECQRAKTTAACQAEKDNKASEQPPWTTETISGDQLPNCEKPVWFYEGVDVGSAAAWTPLMCDREKRKLLTTIHSDPVDYCETSPIYIIGGEEILPDASREDAKQEFDDRLAKNKESQCSNLLREDAKKKTTPGPHTSPTPEGMEPIIPDDCGVKYWYCKESGKIYKGADGETDFNADKSCEKKSCEVPDINCSKKKFESEPICVEYFKCLNG
;
A
#
# COMPACT_ATOMS: atom_id res chain seq x y z
N MET A 1 60.71 15.83 90.68
CA MET A 1 60.26 14.87 89.64
C MET A 1 61.47 14.05 89.21
N GLY A 2 61.52 12.77 89.58
CA GLY A 2 62.68 11.91 89.36
C GLY A 2 62.64 11.23 88.00
N VAL A 3 63.67 11.45 87.18
CA VAL A 3 63.90 10.73 85.93
C VAL A 3 64.74 9.49 86.25
N LYS A 4 64.17 8.30 86.04
CA LYS A 4 64.88 7.02 86.16
C LYS A 4 65.90 6.88 85.02
N PRO A 5 67.15 6.50 85.29
CA PRO A 5 68.11 6.19 84.23
C PRO A 5 67.78 4.85 83.56
N GLY A 6 67.86 4.84 82.23
CA GLY A 6 67.53 3.72 81.36
C GLY A 6 68.47 2.53 81.55
N THR A 7 67.88 1.35 81.68
CA THR A 7 68.56 0.06 81.73
C THR A 7 69.06 -0.28 80.32
N HIS A 8 70.36 -0.06 80.05
CA HIS A 8 71.01 -0.58 78.86
C HIS A 8 71.13 -2.11 78.96
N LYS A 9 70.25 -2.82 78.26
CA LYS A 9 70.42 -4.26 78.00
C LYS A 9 71.52 -4.43 76.95
N ASN A 10 72.71 -4.85 77.39
CA ASN A 10 73.77 -5.31 76.50
C ASN A 10 73.33 -6.63 75.85
N ILE A 11 72.91 -6.57 74.59
CA ILE A 11 72.76 -7.76 73.74
C ILE A 11 74.18 -8.16 73.31
N SER A 12 74.89 -8.88 74.20
CA SER A 12 76.10 -9.62 73.83
C SER A 12 75.69 -10.94 73.18
N SER A 13 75.13 -10.87 71.96
CA SER A 13 75.21 -12.02 71.06
C SER A 13 76.59 -11.96 70.38
N LYS A 14 77.33 -13.06 70.40
CA LYS A 14 78.53 -13.24 69.57
C LYS A 14 78.07 -13.26 68.12
N ALA A 15 77.83 -12.10 67.52
CA ALA A 15 77.55 -11.96 66.11
C ALA A 15 78.82 -12.35 65.36
N LYS A 16 78.86 -13.59 64.85
CA LYS A 16 79.83 -13.98 63.82
C LYS A 16 79.56 -13.08 62.63
N GLY A 17 80.41 -12.08 62.41
CA GLY A 17 80.31 -11.21 61.23
C GLY A 17 80.53 -12.03 59.96
N PHE A 18 79.70 -11.80 58.94
CA PHE A 18 79.89 -12.37 57.62
C PHE A 18 81.23 -11.95 57.05
N THR A 19 81.96 -12.89 56.44
CA THR A 19 83.23 -12.57 55.78
C THR A 19 82.97 -11.87 54.44
N LEU A 20 83.86 -10.97 54.02
CA LEU A 20 83.77 -10.30 52.72
C LEU A 20 83.69 -11.33 51.56
N LEU A 21 84.43 -12.43 51.69
CA LEU A 21 84.44 -13.51 50.70
C LEU A 21 83.08 -14.20 50.59
N GLU A 22 82.42 -14.47 51.70
CA GLU A 22 81.08 -15.09 51.74
C GLU A 22 80.05 -14.22 51.03
N LEU A 23 80.12 -12.90 51.20
CA LEU A 23 79.26 -11.96 50.48
C LEU A 23 79.52 -11.98 48.96
N ILE A 24 80.79 -12.00 48.53
CA ILE A 24 81.15 -12.02 47.11
C ILE A 24 80.63 -13.28 46.42
N VAL A 25 80.77 -14.45 47.06
CA VAL A 25 80.28 -15.71 46.50
C VAL A 25 78.76 -15.71 46.35
N VAL A 26 78.03 -15.19 47.35
CA VAL A 26 76.55 -15.06 47.28
C VAL A 26 76.15 -14.10 46.15
N MET A 27 76.80 -12.95 46.03
CA MET A 27 76.53 -11.99 44.95
C MET A 27 76.82 -12.59 43.57
N ALA A 28 77.93 -13.33 43.42
CA ALA A 28 78.26 -14.02 42.18
C ALA A 28 77.20 -15.07 41.80
N GLY A 29 76.75 -15.87 42.78
CA GLY A 29 75.67 -16.85 42.57
C GLY A 29 74.35 -16.21 42.16
N LEU A 30 73.93 -15.14 42.84
CA LEU A 30 72.72 -14.37 42.49
C LEU A 30 72.82 -13.74 41.10
N GLY A 31 74.02 -13.27 40.71
CA GLY A 31 74.27 -12.73 39.37
C GLY A 31 74.03 -13.74 38.26
N ILE A 32 74.58 -14.95 38.40
CA ILE A 32 74.40 -16.04 37.42
C ILE A 32 72.92 -16.45 37.33
N LEU A 33 72.26 -16.67 38.47
CA LEU A 33 70.84 -17.04 38.50
C LEU A 33 69.95 -15.97 37.87
N SER A 34 70.21 -14.70 38.17
CA SER A 34 69.46 -13.58 37.60
C SER A 34 69.63 -13.51 36.09
N SER A 35 70.85 -13.70 35.57
CA SER A 35 71.12 -13.67 34.13
C SER A 35 70.35 -14.75 33.34
N LEU A 36 70.08 -15.91 33.95
CA LEU A 36 69.32 -16.99 33.32
C LEU A 36 67.80 -16.84 33.52
N ALA A 37 67.37 -16.32 34.68
CA ALA A 37 65.96 -16.21 35.03
C ALA A 37 65.26 -15.01 34.35
N ILE A 38 65.94 -13.87 34.23
CA ILE A 38 65.37 -12.63 33.65
C ILE A 38 64.78 -12.84 32.24
N PRO A 39 65.48 -13.44 31.25
CA PRO A 39 64.92 -13.57 29.91
C PRO A 39 63.65 -14.44 29.88
N ASN A 40 63.62 -15.52 30.66
CA ASN A 40 62.45 -16.39 30.79
C ASN A 40 61.28 -15.68 31.49
N PHE A 41 61.57 -14.91 32.53
CA PHE A 41 60.56 -14.11 33.23
C PHE A 41 59.94 -13.04 32.33
N LEU A 42 60.75 -12.36 31.51
CA LEU A 42 60.26 -11.40 30.53
C LEU A 42 59.33 -12.06 29.49
N LYS A 43 59.69 -13.26 28.97
CA LYS A 43 58.81 -14.02 28.07
C LYS A 43 57.46 -14.34 28.72
N TYR A 44 57.46 -14.74 30.01
CA TYR A 44 56.23 -15.00 30.75
C TYR A 44 55.34 -13.74 30.88
N LEU A 45 55.94 -12.58 31.14
CA LEU A 45 55.20 -11.31 31.16
C LEU A 45 54.61 -10.96 29.79
N ASP A 46 55.32 -11.24 28.70
CA ASP A 46 54.82 -10.98 27.35
C ASP A 46 53.65 -11.91 27.00
N TYR A 47 53.67 -13.18 27.41
CA TYR A 47 52.51 -14.07 27.29
C TYR A 47 51.31 -13.59 28.11
N ALA A 48 51.54 -13.09 29.34
CA ALA A 48 50.45 -12.54 30.15
C ALA A 48 49.79 -11.32 29.47
N LYS A 49 50.59 -10.46 28.82
CA LYS A 49 50.07 -9.33 28.02
C LYS A 49 49.27 -9.80 26.80
N VAL A 50 49.75 -10.83 26.10
CA VAL A 50 49.03 -11.45 24.97
C VAL A 50 47.68 -11.98 25.45
N ASP A 51 47.63 -12.68 26.57
CA ASP A 51 46.38 -13.25 27.10
C ASP A 51 45.39 -12.17 27.56
N GLU A 52 45.88 -11.07 28.13
CA GLU A 52 45.08 -9.89 28.43
C GLU A 52 44.50 -9.27 27.15
N ALA A 53 45.32 -9.10 26.11
CA ALA A 53 44.88 -8.58 24.81
C ALA A 53 43.82 -9.49 24.15
N LYS A 54 44.03 -10.82 24.17
CA LYS A 54 43.05 -11.82 23.68
C LYS A 54 41.73 -11.72 24.43
N SER A 55 41.77 -11.50 25.75
CA SER A 55 40.57 -11.34 26.57
C SER A 55 39.77 -10.08 26.17
N LEU A 56 40.46 -8.97 25.93
CA LEU A 56 39.85 -7.72 25.43
C LEU A 56 39.24 -7.93 24.04
N LEU A 57 39.96 -8.56 23.12
CA LEU A 57 39.45 -8.85 21.77
C LEU A 57 38.23 -9.78 21.80
N ASN A 58 38.24 -10.85 22.59
CA ASN A 58 37.09 -11.75 22.74
C ASN A 58 35.86 -11.01 23.28
N SER A 59 36.06 -10.14 24.28
CA SER A 59 34.98 -9.34 24.88
C SER A 59 34.41 -8.35 23.86
N THR A 60 35.28 -7.74 23.06
CA THR A 60 34.90 -6.81 21.99
C THR A 60 34.12 -7.52 20.88
N ALA A 61 34.61 -8.68 20.42
CA ALA A 61 33.92 -9.49 19.42
C ALA A 61 32.53 -9.94 19.90
N ALA A 62 32.40 -10.32 21.18
CA ALA A 62 31.12 -10.69 21.77
C ALA A 62 30.12 -9.52 21.78
N ASP A 63 30.57 -8.30 22.13
CA ASP A 63 29.75 -7.09 22.07
C ASP A 63 29.31 -6.79 20.62
N CYS A 64 30.24 -6.82 19.67
CA CYS A 64 29.95 -6.62 18.26
C CYS A 64 28.91 -7.61 17.73
N LEU A 65 29.07 -8.91 18.01
CA LEU A 65 28.12 -9.95 17.63
C LEU A 65 26.76 -9.77 18.30
N GLN A 66 26.73 -9.34 19.57
CA GLN A 66 25.48 -9.06 20.27
C GLN A 66 24.76 -7.85 19.66
N GLY A 67 25.51 -6.80 19.29
CA GLY A 67 24.97 -5.63 18.61
C GLY A 67 24.47 -5.97 17.21
N LEU A 68 25.17 -6.83 16.47
CA LEU A 68 24.77 -7.26 15.11
C LEU A 68 23.41 -7.96 15.10
N ARG A 69 23.12 -8.75 16.13
CA ARG A 69 21.80 -9.40 16.31
C ARG A 69 20.66 -8.41 16.52
N ARG A 70 20.97 -7.18 16.97
CA ARG A 70 19.99 -6.12 17.21
C ARG A 70 19.87 -5.17 16.01
N ASN A 71 20.99 -4.86 15.38
CA ASN A 71 21.10 -3.91 14.28
C ASN A 71 22.12 -4.42 13.26
N SER A 72 21.68 -4.65 12.01
CA SER A 72 22.58 -5.06 10.92
C SER A 72 23.68 -4.05 10.64
N SER A 73 23.46 -2.76 10.93
CA SER A 73 24.46 -1.69 10.75
C SER A 73 25.55 -1.67 11.82
N ARG A 74 25.49 -2.55 12.84
CA ARG A 74 26.46 -2.56 13.95
C ARG A 74 27.92 -2.69 13.49
N LEU A 75 28.17 -3.40 12.39
CA LEU A 75 29.52 -3.62 11.87
C LEU A 75 30.22 -2.32 11.48
N LEU A 76 29.45 -1.31 11.03
CA LEU A 76 29.96 0.00 10.62
C LEU A 76 30.13 0.97 11.80
N GLU A 77 29.64 0.60 12.99
CA GLU A 77 29.75 1.41 14.18
C GLU A 77 31.06 1.10 14.93
N PRO A 78 31.67 2.11 15.59
CA PRO A 78 32.85 1.89 16.43
C PRO A 78 32.59 0.87 17.54
N VAL A 79 33.64 0.18 17.97
CA VAL A 79 33.62 -0.70 19.15
C VAL A 79 33.34 0.09 20.44
N ASP A 80 32.86 -0.58 21.50
CA ASP A 80 32.69 0.07 22.81
C ASP A 80 34.06 0.37 23.44
N GLY A 81 34.36 1.66 23.59
CA GLY A 81 35.58 2.18 24.24
C GLY A 81 35.73 1.76 25.71
N ASN A 82 34.63 1.39 26.37
CA ASN A 82 34.63 0.81 27.71
C ASN A 82 35.06 -0.65 27.71
N ILE A 83 35.15 -1.33 26.57
CA ILE A 83 35.66 -2.69 26.47
C ILE A 83 37.11 -2.64 26.03
N ILE A 84 37.39 -1.96 24.91
CA ILE A 84 38.72 -1.82 24.32
C ILE A 84 38.99 -0.37 23.93
N SER A 85 40.14 0.16 24.33
CA SER A 85 40.57 1.52 24.04
C SER A 85 42.08 1.64 24.27
N PHE A 86 42.71 2.73 23.81
CA PHE A 86 44.12 3.00 24.06
C PHE A 86 44.51 2.88 25.54
N SER A 87 43.68 3.42 26.44
CA SER A 87 43.91 3.36 27.88
C SER A 87 43.95 1.93 28.41
N ARG A 88 43.14 1.03 27.84
CA ARG A 88 43.11 -0.39 28.22
C ARG A 88 44.23 -1.19 27.58
N LEU A 89 44.55 -0.89 26.31
CA LEU A 89 45.64 -1.57 25.59
C LEU A 89 47.03 -1.16 26.09
N LYS A 90 47.17 0.02 26.70
CA LYS A 90 48.46 0.54 27.21
C LYS A 90 49.24 -0.46 28.07
N ASN A 91 48.56 -1.22 28.93
CA ASN A 91 49.21 -2.19 29.82
C ASN A 91 49.62 -3.49 29.10
N THR A 92 48.92 -3.81 28.02
CA THR A 92 49.20 -4.99 27.18
C THR A 92 50.38 -4.76 26.23
N GLY A 93 50.81 -3.50 26.03
CA GLY A 93 51.85 -3.18 25.05
C GLY A 93 51.37 -3.24 23.60
N TYR A 94 50.06 -3.24 23.37
CA TYR A 94 49.44 -3.17 22.05
C TYR A 94 48.90 -1.76 21.75
N ILE A 95 48.73 -1.49 20.46
CA ILE A 95 48.03 -0.33 19.90
C ILE A 95 47.10 -0.80 18.78
N PHE A 96 46.15 0.03 18.35
CA PHE A 96 45.32 -0.31 17.20
C PHE A 96 46.12 -0.24 15.89
N LYS A 97 45.70 -1.07 14.95
CA LYS A 97 46.17 -1.07 13.56
C LYS A 97 44.97 -0.87 12.65
N ASP A 98 45.06 0.10 11.75
CA ASP A 98 44.09 0.32 10.69
C ASP A 98 44.76 -0.04 9.36
N ASN A 99 44.38 -1.19 8.79
CA ASN A 99 45.05 -1.76 7.63
C ASN A 99 46.56 -1.91 7.86
N ASN A 100 47.39 -1.09 7.20
CA ASN A 100 48.84 -1.07 7.36
C ASN A 100 49.35 0.09 8.25
N THR A 101 48.44 0.85 8.84
CA THR A 101 48.76 2.05 9.61
C THR A 101 48.66 1.75 11.10
N ARG A 102 49.74 1.98 11.83
CA ARG A 102 49.77 1.89 13.29
C ARG A 102 49.18 3.16 13.87
N ILE A 103 48.16 3.04 14.71
CA ILE A 103 47.52 4.17 15.38
C ILE A 103 48.15 4.28 16.76
N THR A 104 48.99 5.29 16.99
CA THR A 104 49.89 5.30 18.16
C THR A 104 49.25 5.90 19.42
N GLY A 105 48.15 6.63 19.28
CA GLY A 105 47.51 7.34 20.39
C GLY A 105 48.34 8.54 20.89
N THR A 106 49.24 9.06 20.05
CA THR A 106 50.09 10.21 20.41
C THR A 106 49.38 11.54 20.24
N THR A 107 48.41 11.61 19.32
CA THR A 107 47.54 12.78 19.13
C THR A 107 46.20 12.61 19.85
N GLU A 108 45.52 13.70 20.18
CA GLU A 108 44.17 13.64 20.77
C GLU A 108 43.15 12.96 19.87
N GLU A 109 43.32 13.06 18.54
CA GLU A 109 42.48 12.39 17.55
C GLU A 109 42.71 10.89 17.57
N GLU A 110 43.97 10.45 17.57
CA GLU A 110 44.32 9.03 17.69
C GLU A 110 43.83 8.45 19.02
N GLN A 111 43.91 9.18 20.14
CA GLN A 111 43.43 8.67 21.44
C GLN A 111 41.92 8.38 21.46
N LYS A 112 41.15 9.04 20.57
CA LYS A 112 39.71 8.82 20.39
C LYS A 112 39.39 7.78 19.32
N TYR A 113 40.37 7.33 18.55
CA TYR A 113 40.18 6.33 17.51
C TYR A 113 39.69 5.02 18.13
N LEU A 114 38.60 4.50 17.57
CA LEU A 114 38.04 3.20 17.87
C LEU A 114 37.72 2.55 16.53
N PRO A 115 38.26 1.34 16.26
CA PRO A 115 37.94 0.63 15.02
C PRO A 115 36.47 0.26 14.97
N ASN A 116 35.97 0.04 13.76
CA ASN A 116 34.63 -0.48 13.54
C ASN A 116 34.54 -1.95 13.96
N CYS A 117 33.33 -2.40 14.32
CA CYS A 117 33.10 -3.80 14.72
C CYS A 117 33.37 -4.83 13.62
N GLU A 118 33.36 -4.41 12.36
CA GLU A 118 33.69 -5.26 11.22
C GLU A 118 35.12 -5.83 11.33
N ASN A 119 36.10 -5.00 11.68
CA ASN A 119 37.51 -5.38 11.68
C ASN A 119 38.24 -4.68 12.83
N VAL A 120 38.77 -5.45 13.76
CA VAL A 120 39.56 -4.96 14.89
C VAL A 120 40.92 -5.61 14.85
N LEU A 121 41.96 -4.81 14.62
CA LEU A 121 43.35 -5.24 14.63
C LEU A 121 44.13 -4.47 15.70
N ILE A 122 44.97 -5.20 16.40
CA ILE A 122 45.96 -4.65 17.32
C ILE A 122 47.34 -5.18 16.94
N THR A 123 48.33 -4.33 17.13
CA THR A 123 49.74 -4.61 16.86
C THR A 123 50.55 -4.17 18.07
N ALA A 124 51.75 -4.70 18.22
CA ALA A 124 52.66 -4.28 19.27
C ALA A 124 52.91 -2.76 19.22
N ALA A 125 53.18 -2.12 20.35
CA ALA A 125 53.34 -0.66 20.45
C ALA A 125 54.75 -0.17 20.10
N GLN A 126 55.77 -1.04 20.12
CA GLN A 126 57.15 -0.70 19.79
C GLN A 126 57.44 -0.99 18.32
N LEU A 127 58.39 -0.32 17.68
CA LEU A 127 58.75 -0.62 16.28
C LEU A 127 59.55 -1.94 16.20
N PRO A 128 59.48 -2.67 15.07
CA PRO A 128 60.00 -4.04 14.88
C PRO A 128 61.54 -4.18 14.95
N ASP A 129 62.28 -3.12 15.26
CA ASP A 129 63.74 -3.16 15.48
C ASP A 129 64.14 -3.88 16.79
N ARG A 130 63.18 -4.41 17.54
CA ARG A 130 63.43 -5.31 18.68
C ARG A 130 62.67 -6.60 18.44
N ASP A 131 63.32 -7.73 18.70
CA ASP A 131 62.75 -9.09 18.76
C ASP A 131 61.32 -9.07 19.32
N GLU A 132 60.34 -8.90 18.42
CA GLU A 132 58.99 -8.56 18.81
C GLU A 132 58.31 -9.85 19.24
N ARG A 133 58.03 -9.96 20.54
CA ARG A 133 57.42 -11.16 21.14
C ARG A 133 55.89 -11.13 21.14
N LEU A 134 55.31 -10.10 20.51
CA LEU A 134 53.89 -9.83 20.48
C LEU A 134 53.42 -9.95 19.02
N PRO A 135 52.63 -10.98 18.65
CA PRO A 135 52.06 -11.07 17.31
C PRO A 135 51.04 -9.96 17.07
N ASP A 136 50.75 -9.60 15.82
CA ASP A 136 49.51 -8.87 15.55
C ASP A 136 48.33 -9.79 15.82
N LEU A 137 47.29 -9.26 16.48
CA LEU A 137 46.10 -9.99 16.85
C LEU A 137 44.87 -9.21 16.40
N GLY A 138 43.81 -9.92 16.05
CA GLY A 138 42.56 -9.25 15.77
C GLY A 138 41.43 -10.19 15.41
N PHE A 139 40.34 -9.61 14.96
CA PHE A 139 39.22 -10.35 14.40
C PHE A 139 38.52 -9.56 13.31
N SER A 140 37.78 -10.30 12.48
CA SER A 140 36.84 -9.79 11.50
C SER A 140 35.47 -10.43 11.74
N ILE A 141 34.40 -9.65 11.55
CA ILE A 141 33.02 -10.13 11.58
C ILE A 141 32.36 -9.73 10.26
N ASN A 142 31.84 -10.71 9.53
CA ASN A 142 31.11 -10.46 8.29
C ASN A 142 29.61 -10.20 8.53
N ASP A 143 28.89 -9.77 7.50
CA ASP A 143 27.43 -9.50 7.55
C ASP A 143 26.59 -10.69 8.04
N SER A 144 27.09 -11.92 7.89
CA SER A 144 26.41 -13.14 8.37
C SER A 144 26.63 -13.42 9.86
N GLY A 145 27.45 -12.61 10.54
CA GLY A 145 27.82 -12.79 11.94
C GLY A 145 28.86 -13.88 12.18
N THR A 146 29.59 -14.30 11.16
CA THR A 146 30.73 -15.21 11.29
C THR A 146 31.93 -14.44 11.83
N LEU A 147 32.46 -14.89 12.97
CA LEU A 147 33.65 -14.35 13.60
C LEU A 147 34.89 -15.10 13.11
N THR A 148 35.82 -14.37 12.50
CA THR A 148 37.14 -14.86 12.11
C THR A 148 38.21 -14.21 12.98
N LYS A 149 38.89 -15.01 13.80
CA LYS A 149 40.10 -14.56 14.49
C LYS A 149 41.27 -14.58 13.53
N ILE A 150 42.09 -13.53 13.55
CA ILE A 150 43.24 -13.35 12.66
C ILE A 150 44.47 -13.00 13.50
N ALA A 151 45.62 -13.51 13.09
CA ALA A 151 46.91 -13.16 13.68
C ALA A 151 48.00 -13.11 12.62
N VAL A 152 48.98 -12.24 12.80
CA VAL A 152 50.20 -12.20 11.97
C VAL A 152 51.32 -12.89 12.73
N ASN A 153 51.99 -13.83 12.07
CA ASN A 153 53.21 -14.42 12.56
C ASN A 153 54.42 -13.68 11.98
N SER A 154 55.16 -12.94 12.81
CA SER A 154 56.38 -12.22 12.42
C SER A 154 57.68 -12.99 12.73
N GLY A 155 57.59 -14.19 13.32
CA GLY A 155 58.74 -15.04 13.62
C GLY A 155 58.49 -16.12 14.67
N SER A 156 59.51 -16.94 14.95
CA SER A 156 59.39 -18.12 15.83
C SER A 156 58.95 -17.81 17.27
N GLU A 157 59.17 -16.58 17.75
CA GLU A 157 58.76 -16.16 19.10
C GLU A 157 57.28 -15.75 19.16
N THR A 158 56.67 -15.38 18.04
CA THR A 158 55.25 -14.99 17.95
C THR A 158 54.34 -16.11 17.47
N GLU A 159 54.89 -17.11 16.78
CA GLU A 159 54.17 -18.22 16.16
C GLU A 159 53.17 -18.88 17.13
N PHE A 160 53.63 -19.34 18.29
CA PHE A 160 52.75 -19.99 19.27
C PHE A 160 51.62 -19.06 19.77
N ALA A 161 51.91 -17.78 19.98
CA ALA A 161 50.93 -16.81 20.44
C ALA A 161 49.89 -16.50 19.34
N ALA A 162 50.32 -16.41 18.09
CA ALA A 162 49.48 -16.20 16.92
C ALA A 162 48.58 -17.42 16.66
N GLU A 163 49.16 -18.62 16.61
CA GLU A 163 48.44 -19.88 16.43
C GLU A 163 47.44 -20.15 17.55
N SER A 164 47.81 -19.85 18.80
CA SER A 164 46.88 -20.01 19.93
C SER A 164 45.69 -19.04 19.89
N TRP A 165 45.77 -17.95 19.12
CA TRP A 165 44.66 -17.02 18.89
C TRP A 165 43.83 -17.40 17.65
N ALA A 166 44.50 -17.49 16.51
CA ALA A 166 43.89 -17.56 15.19
C ALA A 166 43.85 -18.99 14.61
N GLY A 167 44.59 -19.93 15.19
CA GLY A 167 44.73 -21.29 14.70
C GLY A 167 45.24 -21.29 13.25
N ALA A 168 44.47 -21.92 12.37
CA ALA A 168 44.75 -21.98 10.93
C ALA A 168 44.67 -20.62 10.21
N ASN A 169 44.15 -19.56 10.86
CA ASN A 169 44.05 -18.22 10.28
C ASN A 169 45.28 -17.35 10.60
N THR A 170 46.37 -18.00 11.02
CA THR A 170 47.66 -17.35 11.21
C THR A 170 48.34 -17.22 9.85
N THR A 171 48.76 -16.02 9.50
CA THR A 171 49.38 -15.77 8.20
C THR A 171 50.47 -14.70 8.29
N ASP A 172 51.15 -14.39 7.19
CA ASP A 172 52.06 -13.25 7.12
C ASP A 172 51.30 -11.92 6.93
N GLU A 173 51.98 -10.80 7.13
CA GLU A 173 51.33 -9.48 7.11
C GLU A 173 50.79 -9.14 5.72
N ALA A 174 51.51 -9.49 4.65
CA ALA A 174 51.16 -9.11 3.30
C ALA A 174 49.88 -9.83 2.84
N THR A 175 49.79 -11.13 3.06
CA THR A 175 48.59 -11.93 2.75
C THR A 175 47.37 -11.50 3.56
N LEU A 176 47.55 -11.10 4.83
CA LEU A 176 46.44 -10.60 5.65
C LEU A 176 45.88 -9.29 5.09
N ILE A 177 46.76 -8.36 4.72
CA ILE A 177 46.37 -7.07 4.13
C ILE A 177 45.66 -7.28 2.79
N GLU A 178 46.17 -8.17 1.94
CA GLU A 178 45.53 -8.51 0.66
C GLU A 178 44.14 -9.11 0.87
N TRP A 179 43.98 -10.02 1.83
CA TRP A 179 42.69 -10.63 2.16
C TRP A 179 41.69 -9.62 2.71
N LEU A 180 42.10 -8.73 3.62
CA LEU A 180 41.24 -7.67 4.17
C LEU A 180 40.77 -6.72 3.07
N LYS A 181 41.69 -6.29 2.21
CA LYS A 181 41.39 -5.38 1.10
C LYS A 181 40.42 -6.02 0.10
N LEU A 182 40.61 -7.29 -0.25
CA LEU A 182 39.70 -8.00 -1.15
C LEU A 182 38.28 -8.08 -0.57
N ASN A 183 38.15 -8.40 0.72
CA ASN A 183 36.85 -8.46 1.39
C ASN A 183 36.18 -7.08 1.43
N GLU A 184 36.93 -6.04 1.76
CA GLU A 184 36.42 -4.66 1.75
C GLU A 184 35.93 -4.26 0.34
N ASP A 185 36.71 -4.57 -0.70
CA ASP A 185 36.33 -4.29 -2.09
C ASP A 185 35.06 -5.06 -2.50
N ILE A 186 34.91 -6.32 -2.07
CA ILE A 186 33.70 -7.12 -2.29
C ILE A 186 32.50 -6.51 -1.58
N THR A 187 32.63 -6.13 -0.31
CA THR A 187 31.56 -5.50 0.47
C THR A 187 31.10 -4.19 -0.18
N LYS A 188 32.05 -3.33 -0.59
CA LYS A 188 31.76 -2.09 -1.31
C LYS A 188 31.07 -2.35 -2.65
N ALA A 189 31.54 -3.33 -3.42
CA ALA A 189 30.95 -3.67 -4.70
C ALA A 189 29.53 -4.23 -4.56
N LYS A 190 29.27 -5.04 -3.52
CA LYS A 190 27.95 -5.57 -3.19
C LYS A 190 26.99 -4.46 -2.77
N ALA A 191 27.43 -3.53 -1.90
CA ALA A 191 26.64 -2.38 -1.50
C ALA A 191 26.26 -1.50 -2.70
N LYS A 192 27.23 -1.21 -3.58
CA LYS A 192 26.98 -0.45 -4.83
C LYS A 192 26.04 -1.20 -5.79
N CYS A 193 26.18 -2.52 -5.90
CA CYS A 193 25.27 -3.34 -6.70
C CYS A 193 23.84 -3.27 -6.18
N GLN A 194 23.66 -3.32 -4.85
CA GLN A 194 22.37 -3.18 -4.20
C GLN A 194 21.78 -1.78 -4.40
N GLU A 195 22.58 -0.72 -4.24
CA GLU A 195 22.13 0.65 -4.50
C GLU A 195 21.65 0.85 -5.94
N ASN A 196 22.38 0.28 -6.91
CA ASN A 196 21.96 0.30 -8.32
C ASN A 196 20.65 -0.47 -8.54
N LEU A 197 20.43 -1.55 -7.79
CA LEU A 197 19.22 -2.37 -7.84
C LEU A 197 18.03 -1.62 -7.23
N ASP A 198 18.21 -0.99 -6.07
CA ASP A 198 17.16 -0.25 -5.35
C ASP A 198 16.70 0.99 -6.14
N ASN A 199 17.59 1.62 -6.90
CA ASN A 199 17.27 2.74 -7.78
C ASN A 199 16.70 2.30 -9.14
N PHE A 200 16.64 1.00 -9.43
CA PHE A 200 16.17 0.48 -10.71
C PHE A 200 14.65 0.25 -10.69
N THR A 201 13.93 0.89 -11.61
CA THR A 201 12.46 0.82 -11.64
C THR A 201 11.95 -0.32 -12.49
N THR A 202 12.24 -0.33 -13.80
CA THR A 202 11.63 -1.28 -14.74
C THR A 202 12.61 -1.76 -15.81
N GLY A 203 12.58 -3.07 -16.08
CA GLY A 203 13.35 -3.72 -17.15
C GLY A 203 14.34 -4.75 -16.60
N ARG A 204 15.48 -4.88 -17.29
CA ARG A 204 16.54 -5.83 -16.96
C ARG A 204 17.72 -5.12 -16.30
N THR A 205 18.15 -5.62 -15.14
CA THR A 205 19.32 -5.13 -14.42
C THR A 205 20.17 -6.29 -13.88
N ASN A 206 21.28 -5.97 -13.23
CA ASN A 206 22.11 -6.95 -12.55
C ASN A 206 21.88 -6.87 -11.03
N MET A 207 21.82 -8.03 -10.38
CA MET A 207 21.95 -8.18 -8.94
C MET A 207 23.26 -8.90 -8.61
N TRP A 208 23.62 -8.88 -7.32
CA TRP A 208 24.76 -9.63 -6.83
C TRP A 208 24.55 -11.13 -7.05
N ASP A 209 25.56 -11.79 -7.62
CA ASP A 209 25.58 -13.24 -7.79
C ASP A 209 26.19 -13.90 -6.54
N PRO A 210 25.43 -14.68 -5.75
CA PRO A 210 25.96 -15.34 -4.57
C PRO A 210 27.12 -16.31 -4.84
N GLU A 211 27.19 -16.89 -6.05
CA GLU A 211 28.28 -17.79 -6.43
C GLU A 211 29.62 -17.03 -6.52
N LYS A 212 29.59 -15.71 -6.74
CA LYS A 212 30.79 -14.85 -6.78
C LYS A 212 31.42 -14.62 -5.40
N THR A 213 30.74 -15.00 -4.33
CA THR A 213 31.25 -14.95 -2.95
C THR A 213 31.35 -16.32 -2.28
N LYS A 214 30.87 -17.38 -2.93
CA LYS A 214 30.73 -18.71 -2.31
C LYS A 214 32.05 -19.36 -1.93
N SER A 215 33.12 -19.09 -2.68
CA SER A 215 34.47 -19.60 -2.40
C SER A 215 35.34 -18.62 -1.63
N CYS A 216 34.83 -17.42 -1.30
CA CYS A 216 35.58 -16.52 -0.44
C CYS A 216 35.83 -17.24 0.87
N THR A 217 37.09 -17.52 1.13
CA THR A 217 37.47 -18.08 2.40
C THR A 217 37.20 -17.01 3.46
N ASP A 218 36.42 -17.38 4.48
CA ASP A 218 36.26 -16.55 5.69
C ASP A 218 37.61 -16.36 6.45
N LYS A 219 38.71 -16.88 5.90
CA LYS A 219 40.02 -17.04 6.52
C LYS A 219 41.12 -16.74 5.50
N PRO A 220 42.19 -16.03 5.87
CA PRO A 220 43.39 -15.93 5.05
C PRO A 220 44.16 -17.28 5.00
N PRO A 221 44.99 -17.53 3.97
CA PRO A 221 45.24 -16.70 2.79
C PRO A 221 44.11 -16.79 1.74
N ILE A 222 44.13 -15.89 0.76
CA ILE A 222 43.16 -15.90 -0.36
C ILE A 222 43.29 -17.24 -1.10
N SER A 223 42.24 -18.05 -1.07
CA SER A 223 42.08 -19.21 -1.95
C SER A 223 41.75 -18.71 -3.36
N GLU A 224 42.76 -18.27 -4.12
CA GLU A 224 42.55 -17.73 -5.46
C GLU A 224 41.90 -18.77 -6.38
N THR A 225 40.66 -18.49 -6.77
CA THR A 225 40.19 -18.89 -8.10
C THR A 225 39.57 -17.65 -8.73
N PRO A 226 40.06 -17.16 -9.88
CA PRO A 226 39.67 -15.85 -10.42
C PRO A 226 38.18 -15.70 -10.74
N GLU A 227 37.43 -16.81 -10.78
CA GLU A 227 36.00 -16.82 -11.08
C GLU A 227 35.10 -16.64 -9.85
N THR A 228 35.61 -16.92 -8.65
CA THR A 228 34.84 -16.95 -7.40
C THR A 228 35.65 -16.29 -6.28
N CYS A 229 35.04 -15.43 -5.48
CA CYS A 229 35.67 -14.42 -4.63
C CYS A 229 36.25 -13.21 -5.37
N THR A 230 35.37 -12.41 -5.97
CA THR A 230 35.75 -11.22 -6.74
C THR A 230 34.82 -10.04 -6.44
N PRO A 231 35.32 -8.79 -6.42
CA PRO A 231 34.46 -7.61 -6.35
C PRO A 231 33.57 -7.45 -7.60
N SER A 232 33.85 -8.17 -8.69
CA SER A 232 33.03 -8.17 -9.91
C SER A 232 31.82 -9.11 -9.81
N GLY A 233 31.09 -9.05 -8.68
CA GLY A 233 29.98 -9.97 -8.37
C GLY A 233 28.60 -9.55 -8.89
N CYS A 234 28.45 -8.31 -9.38
CA CYS A 234 27.17 -7.76 -9.85
C CYS A 234 26.84 -8.22 -11.29
N THR A 235 26.67 -9.53 -11.47
CA THR A 235 26.57 -10.16 -12.80
C THR A 235 25.28 -10.94 -13.04
N LYS A 236 24.50 -11.23 -11.99
CA LYS A 236 23.30 -12.04 -12.11
C LYS A 236 22.16 -11.21 -12.69
N LYS A 237 21.71 -11.54 -13.90
CA LYS A 237 20.69 -10.77 -14.61
C LYS A 237 19.30 -11.07 -14.05
N VAL A 238 18.52 -10.02 -13.83
CA VAL A 238 17.20 -10.07 -13.20
C VAL A 238 16.24 -9.07 -13.81
N TRP A 239 14.95 -9.34 -13.68
CA TRP A 239 13.87 -8.51 -14.18
C TRP A 239 13.08 -7.87 -13.05
N TYR A 240 12.79 -6.59 -13.22
CA TYR A 240 12.05 -5.77 -12.26
C TYR A 240 10.96 -4.97 -12.97
N ILE A 241 9.88 -4.68 -12.25
CA ILE A 241 8.85 -3.73 -12.69
C ILE A 241 8.39 -2.90 -11.49
N ASP A 242 8.49 -1.58 -11.61
CA ASP A 242 8.22 -0.60 -10.54
C ASP A 242 8.90 -0.95 -9.21
N GLY A 243 10.17 -1.39 -9.25
CA GLY A 243 10.95 -1.73 -8.06
C GLY A 243 10.67 -3.12 -7.46
N GLU A 244 9.75 -3.91 -8.03
CA GLU A 244 9.46 -5.28 -7.59
C GLU A 244 10.19 -6.32 -8.45
N PHE A 245 10.79 -7.32 -7.81
CA PHE A 245 11.46 -8.43 -8.47
C PHE A 245 10.43 -9.34 -9.18
N CYS A 246 10.59 -9.52 -10.49
CA CYS A 246 9.72 -10.37 -11.29
C CYS A 246 10.30 -11.77 -11.53
N GLY A 247 11.62 -11.92 -11.60
CA GLY A 247 12.25 -13.20 -11.89
C GLY A 247 13.62 -13.09 -12.57
N TYR A 248 14.12 -14.22 -13.05
CA TYR A 248 15.42 -14.32 -13.72
C TYR A 248 15.28 -14.42 -15.24
N GLU A 249 14.13 -14.88 -15.72
CA GLU A 249 13.86 -15.07 -17.14
C GLU A 249 12.91 -14.00 -17.68
N GLU A 250 12.94 -13.79 -19.00
CA GLU A 250 12.01 -12.85 -19.66
C GLU A 250 10.55 -13.31 -19.56
N ALA A 251 10.31 -14.62 -19.46
CA ALA A 251 8.98 -15.18 -19.25
C ALA A 251 8.36 -14.68 -17.93
N ASP A 252 9.16 -14.67 -16.85
CA ASP A 252 8.75 -14.17 -15.54
C ASP A 252 8.39 -12.68 -15.61
N PHE A 253 9.18 -11.88 -16.34
CA PHE A 253 8.89 -10.46 -16.56
C PHE A 253 7.55 -10.25 -17.27
N ARG A 254 7.26 -11.04 -18.31
CA ARG A 254 5.97 -10.96 -19.04
C ARG A 254 4.78 -11.40 -18.18
N GLU A 255 4.97 -12.36 -17.29
CA GLU A 255 3.93 -12.77 -16.33
C GLU A 255 3.66 -11.68 -15.30
N CYS A 256 4.72 -11.14 -14.70
CA CYS A 256 4.69 -10.02 -13.76
C CYS A 256 4.00 -8.78 -14.37
N GLN A 257 4.35 -8.43 -15.61
CA GLN A 257 3.73 -7.32 -16.34
C GLN A 257 2.23 -7.55 -16.59
N ARG A 258 1.83 -8.77 -16.96
CA ARG A 258 0.42 -9.13 -17.14
C ARG A 258 -0.35 -9.05 -15.82
N ALA A 259 0.23 -9.51 -14.72
CA ALA A 259 -0.37 -9.43 -13.39
C ALA A 259 -0.58 -7.97 -12.97
N LYS A 260 0.43 -7.10 -13.14
CA LYS A 260 0.31 -5.67 -12.84
C LYS A 260 -0.71 -4.96 -13.72
N THR A 261 -0.70 -5.24 -15.02
CA THR A 261 -1.69 -4.67 -15.96
C THR A 261 -3.11 -5.09 -15.59
N THR A 262 -3.30 -6.36 -15.22
CA THR A 262 -4.60 -6.88 -14.77
C THR A 262 -5.06 -6.21 -13.48
N ALA A 263 -4.16 -6.06 -12.50
CA ALA A 263 -4.47 -5.38 -11.24
C ALA A 263 -4.79 -3.88 -11.43
N ALA A 264 -4.03 -3.19 -12.30
CA ALA A 264 -4.28 -1.79 -12.65
C ALA A 264 -5.64 -1.64 -13.35
N CYS A 265 -5.95 -2.51 -14.31
CA CYS A 265 -7.26 -2.54 -14.96
C CYS A 265 -8.40 -2.77 -13.95
N GLN A 266 -8.22 -3.68 -12.99
CA GLN A 266 -9.23 -3.91 -11.94
C GLN A 266 -9.42 -2.69 -11.05
N ALA A 267 -8.34 -2.00 -10.66
CA ALA A 267 -8.44 -0.77 -9.88
C ALA A 267 -9.18 0.35 -10.64
N GLU A 268 -8.92 0.51 -11.94
CA GLU A 268 -9.68 1.44 -12.79
C GLU A 268 -11.16 1.07 -12.88
N LYS A 269 -11.49 -0.22 -12.99
CA LYS A 269 -12.87 -0.70 -12.96
C LYS A 269 -13.55 -0.39 -11.62
N ASP A 270 -12.86 -0.63 -10.52
CA ASP A 270 -13.39 -0.36 -9.17
C ASP A 270 -13.60 1.15 -8.95
N ASN A 271 -12.69 1.99 -9.43
CA ASN A 271 -12.84 3.44 -9.41
C ASN A 271 -14.10 3.87 -10.19
N LYS A 272 -14.30 3.33 -11.41
CA LYS A 272 -15.49 3.61 -12.23
C LYS A 272 -16.78 3.11 -11.58
N ALA A 273 -16.76 1.93 -10.97
CA ALA A 273 -17.89 1.39 -10.22
C ALA A 273 -18.32 2.30 -9.05
N SER A 274 -17.38 3.05 -8.47
CA SER A 274 -17.61 3.91 -7.31
C SER A 274 -18.12 5.32 -7.62
N GLU A 275 -18.18 5.73 -8.90
CA GLU A 275 -18.61 7.08 -9.30
C GLU A 275 -20.09 7.35 -8.93
N GLN A 276 -20.42 8.62 -8.67
CA GLN A 276 -21.78 9.08 -8.36
C GLN A 276 -22.18 10.20 -9.34
N PRO A 277 -23.23 10.01 -10.18
CA PRO A 277 -24.11 8.83 -10.25
C PRO A 277 -23.38 7.56 -10.75
N PRO A 278 -23.90 6.36 -10.46
CA PRO A 278 -23.29 5.10 -10.90
C PRO A 278 -23.02 5.10 -12.40
N TRP A 279 -21.76 4.86 -12.79
CA TRP A 279 -21.34 4.95 -14.18
C TRP A 279 -22.08 3.92 -15.04
N THR A 280 -22.56 4.37 -16.21
CA THR A 280 -23.12 3.49 -17.24
C THR A 280 -22.42 3.84 -18.54
N THR A 281 -21.86 2.83 -19.19
CA THR A 281 -21.33 2.98 -20.54
C THR A 281 -22.46 3.40 -21.47
N GLU A 282 -22.21 4.30 -22.42
CA GLU A 282 -23.24 4.83 -23.34
C GLU A 282 -23.09 4.30 -24.77
N THR A 283 -22.13 3.42 -25.05
CA THR A 283 -21.90 2.89 -26.40
C THR A 283 -21.74 1.37 -26.40
N ILE A 284 -22.21 0.72 -27.46
CA ILE A 284 -22.09 -0.74 -27.61
C ILE A 284 -20.63 -1.21 -27.76
N SER A 285 -19.73 -0.34 -28.21
CA SER A 285 -18.29 -0.62 -28.30
C SER A 285 -17.60 -0.76 -26.95
N GLY A 286 -18.25 -0.38 -25.86
CA GLY A 286 -17.66 -0.34 -24.53
C GLY A 286 -16.80 0.91 -24.31
N ASP A 287 -16.40 1.12 -23.06
CA ASP A 287 -15.46 2.17 -22.69
C ASP A 287 -14.04 1.59 -22.67
N GLN A 288 -13.08 2.30 -23.26
CA GLN A 288 -11.66 1.91 -23.19
C GLN A 288 -11.02 2.54 -21.95
N LEU A 289 -10.87 1.75 -20.88
CA LEU A 289 -10.18 2.21 -19.67
C LEU A 289 -8.65 2.20 -19.85
N PRO A 290 -7.93 3.11 -19.18
CA PRO A 290 -6.48 3.02 -19.05
C PRO A 290 -6.07 1.66 -18.47
N ASN A 291 -4.95 1.10 -18.93
CA ASN A 291 -4.39 -0.17 -18.45
C ASN A 291 -5.26 -1.43 -18.70
N CYS A 292 -6.44 -1.31 -19.32
CA CYS A 292 -7.22 -2.46 -19.77
C CYS A 292 -6.93 -2.77 -21.24
N GLU A 293 -6.63 -4.03 -21.57
CA GLU A 293 -6.38 -4.44 -22.97
C GLU A 293 -7.66 -4.44 -23.82
N LYS A 294 -8.81 -4.65 -23.17
CA LYS A 294 -10.12 -4.74 -23.82
C LYS A 294 -11.06 -3.67 -23.29
N PRO A 295 -12.02 -3.20 -24.10
CA PRO A 295 -13.09 -2.34 -23.61
C PRO A 295 -13.90 -3.06 -22.53
N VAL A 296 -14.53 -2.25 -21.68
CA VAL A 296 -15.36 -2.70 -20.55
C VAL A 296 -16.77 -2.14 -20.70
N TRP A 297 -17.75 -2.81 -20.10
CA TRP A 297 -19.15 -2.41 -20.20
C TRP A 297 -19.73 -2.27 -18.81
N PHE A 298 -20.09 -1.06 -18.43
CA PHE A 298 -20.71 -0.78 -17.14
C PHE A 298 -22.21 -0.51 -17.29
N TYR A 299 -22.99 -1.00 -16.32
CA TYR A 299 -24.39 -0.67 -16.16
C TYR A 299 -24.69 -0.37 -14.68
N GLU A 300 -25.12 0.86 -14.39
CA GLU A 300 -25.42 1.33 -13.02
C GLU A 300 -24.30 1.00 -12.01
N GLY A 301 -23.04 1.20 -12.41
CA GLY A 301 -21.85 0.96 -11.58
C GLY A 301 -21.33 -0.47 -11.55
N VAL A 302 -21.93 -1.41 -12.29
CA VAL A 302 -21.49 -2.81 -12.35
C VAL A 302 -20.88 -3.14 -13.72
N ASP A 303 -19.65 -3.68 -13.74
CA ASP A 303 -19.05 -4.23 -14.97
C ASP A 303 -19.74 -5.54 -15.36
N VAL A 304 -20.44 -5.53 -16.49
CA VAL A 304 -21.16 -6.69 -17.03
C VAL A 304 -20.33 -7.52 -18.02
N GLY A 305 -19.08 -7.14 -18.23
CA GLY A 305 -18.03 -7.93 -18.89
C GLY A 305 -18.12 -8.04 -20.41
N SER A 306 -19.27 -7.79 -21.03
CA SER A 306 -19.42 -7.86 -22.50
C SER A 306 -20.58 -7.04 -23.05
N ALA A 307 -20.48 -6.64 -24.32
CA ALA A 307 -21.57 -5.98 -25.05
C ALA A 307 -22.87 -6.81 -25.05
N ALA A 308 -22.77 -8.14 -25.14
CA ALA A 308 -23.93 -9.04 -25.17
C ALA A 308 -24.72 -9.03 -23.85
N ALA A 309 -24.04 -8.91 -22.71
CA ALA A 309 -24.68 -8.78 -21.39
C ALA A 309 -25.20 -7.36 -21.13
N TRP A 310 -24.52 -6.34 -21.65
CA TRP A 310 -24.85 -4.92 -21.49
C TRP A 310 -26.08 -4.47 -22.29
N THR A 311 -26.18 -4.91 -23.55
CA THR A 311 -27.24 -4.50 -24.50
C THR A 311 -28.67 -4.65 -23.95
N PRO A 312 -29.09 -5.80 -23.38
CA PRO A 312 -30.46 -5.94 -22.86
C PRO A 312 -30.74 -5.00 -21.69
N LEU A 313 -29.75 -4.73 -20.81
CA LEU A 313 -29.93 -3.81 -19.68
C LEU A 313 -30.15 -2.37 -20.14
N MET A 314 -29.46 -1.95 -21.21
CA MET A 314 -29.65 -0.64 -21.82
C MET A 314 -30.99 -0.53 -22.53
N CYS A 315 -31.40 -1.57 -23.26
CA CYS A 315 -32.73 -1.64 -23.84
C CYS A 315 -33.82 -1.44 -22.77
N ASP A 316 -33.71 -2.14 -21.63
CA ASP A 316 -34.64 -1.98 -20.50
C ASP A 316 -34.59 -0.56 -19.89
N ARG A 317 -33.41 0.06 -19.79
CA ARG A 317 -33.25 1.44 -19.34
C ARG A 317 -33.96 2.43 -20.26
N GLU A 318 -33.77 2.32 -21.57
CA GLU A 318 -34.41 3.20 -22.56
C GLU A 318 -35.93 2.96 -22.62
N LYS A 319 -36.39 1.70 -22.55
CA LYS A 319 -37.82 1.37 -22.40
C LYS A 319 -38.44 2.03 -21.17
N ARG A 320 -37.77 1.98 -20.01
CA ARG A 320 -38.25 2.61 -18.77
C ARG A 320 -38.46 4.11 -18.91
N LYS A 321 -37.62 4.81 -19.68
CA LYS A 321 -37.80 6.26 -19.96
C LYS A 321 -39.07 6.53 -20.78
N LEU A 322 -39.47 5.58 -21.60
CA LEU A 322 -40.63 5.68 -22.50
C LEU A 322 -41.94 5.25 -21.84
N LEU A 323 -41.93 4.56 -20.69
CA LEU A 323 -43.15 4.10 -19.99
C LEU A 323 -44.15 5.22 -19.67
N THR A 324 -43.70 6.47 -19.52
CA THR A 324 -44.58 7.61 -19.28
C THR A 324 -45.15 8.24 -20.56
N THR A 325 -44.77 7.72 -21.72
CA THR A 325 -45.11 8.26 -23.05
C THR A 325 -45.95 7.27 -23.85
N ILE A 326 -46.46 7.74 -24.99
CA ILE A 326 -47.02 6.88 -26.04
C ILE A 326 -45.89 6.72 -27.07
N HIS A 327 -45.40 5.50 -27.26
CA HIS A 327 -44.25 5.21 -28.13
C HIS A 327 -44.51 3.99 -29.03
N SER A 328 -44.07 4.05 -30.29
CA SER A 328 -44.26 2.99 -31.29
C SER A 328 -43.07 2.79 -32.24
N ASP A 329 -41.92 3.41 -31.95
CA ASP A 329 -40.73 3.37 -32.82
C ASP A 329 -39.70 2.34 -32.29
N PRO A 330 -38.64 2.03 -33.05
CA PRO A 330 -37.51 1.29 -32.51
C PRO A 330 -36.84 2.05 -31.37
N VAL A 331 -36.48 1.33 -30.31
CA VAL A 331 -35.78 1.88 -29.15
C VAL A 331 -34.29 1.57 -29.27
N ASP A 332 -33.43 2.53 -28.96
CA ASP A 332 -31.99 2.34 -28.98
C ASP A 332 -31.57 1.13 -28.12
N TYR A 333 -30.59 0.37 -28.60
CA TYR A 333 -30.07 -0.86 -27.98
C TYR A 333 -31.06 -2.03 -27.89
N CYS A 334 -32.33 -1.83 -28.21
CA CYS A 334 -33.25 -2.92 -28.44
C CYS A 334 -33.05 -3.47 -29.86
N GLU A 335 -33.42 -4.72 -30.09
CA GLU A 335 -33.47 -5.27 -31.45
C GLU A 335 -34.26 -4.32 -32.38
N THR A 336 -33.99 -4.36 -33.69
CA THR A 336 -34.58 -3.45 -34.72
C THR A 336 -36.11 -3.44 -34.81
N SER A 337 -36.81 -4.15 -33.94
CA SER A 337 -38.27 -4.21 -33.89
C SER A 337 -38.82 -2.99 -33.16
N PRO A 338 -39.90 -2.37 -33.66
CA PRO A 338 -40.61 -1.34 -32.90
C PRO A 338 -41.12 -1.91 -31.57
N ILE A 339 -41.07 -1.09 -30.52
CA ILE A 339 -41.62 -1.40 -29.20
C ILE A 339 -42.83 -0.49 -28.98
N TYR A 340 -43.95 -1.08 -28.54
CA TYR A 340 -45.21 -0.39 -28.34
C TYR A 340 -45.46 -0.18 -26.85
N ILE A 341 -45.53 1.09 -26.42
CA ILE A 341 -45.74 1.46 -25.02
C ILE A 341 -46.93 2.42 -24.93
N ILE A 342 -47.92 2.06 -24.11
CA ILE A 342 -49.07 2.92 -23.84
C ILE A 342 -49.55 2.78 -22.39
N GLY A 343 -49.73 3.90 -21.71
CA GLY A 343 -50.32 3.94 -20.37
C GLY A 343 -49.46 3.32 -19.28
N GLY A 344 -48.12 3.35 -19.40
CA GLY A 344 -47.22 2.77 -18.40
C GLY A 344 -46.86 1.30 -18.62
N GLU A 345 -47.40 0.67 -19.65
CA GLU A 345 -47.19 -0.75 -19.95
C GLU A 345 -46.58 -0.95 -21.34
N GLU A 346 -45.61 -1.86 -21.44
CA GLU A 346 -45.11 -2.40 -22.71
C GLU A 346 -46.07 -3.49 -23.21
N ILE A 347 -46.46 -3.41 -24.49
CA ILE A 347 -47.27 -4.44 -25.14
C ILE A 347 -46.31 -5.51 -25.67
N LEU A 348 -46.24 -6.63 -24.96
CA LEU A 348 -45.45 -7.78 -25.37
C LEU A 348 -46.21 -8.60 -26.42
N PRO A 349 -45.60 -9.01 -27.54
CA PRO A 349 -46.25 -9.87 -28.51
C PRO A 349 -46.43 -11.28 -27.95
N ASP A 350 -47.67 -11.76 -27.82
CA ASP A 350 -47.97 -13.12 -27.34
C ASP A 350 -47.66 -14.22 -28.37
N ALA A 351 -47.53 -13.89 -29.67
CA ALA A 351 -47.09 -14.85 -30.70
C ALA A 351 -46.61 -14.21 -32.02
N SER A 352 -47.08 -13.01 -32.40
CA SER A 352 -46.63 -12.31 -33.61
C SER A 352 -46.53 -10.79 -33.43
N ARG A 353 -45.63 -10.14 -34.19
CA ARG A 353 -45.44 -8.67 -34.13
C ARG A 353 -46.67 -7.88 -34.63
N GLU A 354 -47.49 -8.49 -35.47
CA GLU A 354 -48.71 -7.88 -35.98
C GLU A 354 -49.77 -7.73 -34.87
N ASP A 355 -49.82 -8.69 -33.94
CA ASP A 355 -50.76 -8.66 -32.81
C ASP A 355 -50.46 -7.52 -31.84
N ALA A 356 -49.18 -7.26 -31.55
CA ALA A 356 -48.78 -6.16 -30.65
C ALA A 356 -49.09 -4.77 -31.22
N LYS A 357 -48.95 -4.59 -32.55
CA LYS A 357 -49.32 -3.33 -33.21
C LYS A 357 -50.83 -3.09 -33.16
N GLN A 358 -51.62 -4.13 -33.47
CA GLN A 358 -53.07 -4.02 -33.43
C GLN A 358 -53.57 -3.71 -32.01
N GLU A 359 -53.01 -4.38 -30.99
CA GLU A 359 -53.35 -4.10 -29.60
C GLU A 359 -52.96 -2.67 -29.19
N PHE A 360 -51.81 -2.18 -29.65
CA PHE A 360 -51.41 -0.78 -29.44
C PHE A 360 -52.41 0.20 -30.04
N ASP A 361 -52.80 0.00 -31.30
CA ASP A 361 -53.76 0.85 -32.00
C ASP A 361 -55.13 0.83 -31.30
N ASP A 362 -55.59 -0.34 -30.84
CA ASP A 362 -56.83 -0.51 -30.09
C ASP A 362 -56.80 0.17 -28.71
N ARG A 363 -55.70 0.02 -27.96
CA ARG A 363 -55.51 0.70 -26.67
C ARG A 363 -55.39 2.21 -26.85
N LEU A 364 -54.75 2.67 -27.92
CA LEU A 364 -54.63 4.08 -28.27
C LEU A 364 -55.99 4.71 -28.58
N ALA A 365 -56.83 4.01 -29.36
CA ALA A 365 -58.19 4.44 -29.62
C ALA A 365 -59.02 4.58 -28.32
N LYS A 366 -58.97 3.58 -27.44
CA LYS A 366 -59.66 3.61 -26.13
C LYS A 366 -59.14 4.71 -25.19
N ASN A 367 -57.83 4.95 -25.16
CA ASN A 367 -57.24 6.00 -24.33
C ASN A 367 -57.71 7.38 -24.82
N LYS A 368 -57.71 7.62 -26.13
CA LYS A 368 -58.25 8.86 -26.71
C LYS A 368 -59.73 9.05 -26.37
N GLU A 369 -60.55 8.01 -26.45
CA GLU A 369 -61.98 8.05 -26.06
C GLU A 369 -62.16 8.39 -24.57
N SER A 370 -61.32 7.81 -23.69
CA SER A 370 -61.33 8.11 -22.25
C SER A 370 -60.91 9.56 -21.94
N GLN A 371 -59.87 10.07 -22.60
CA GLN A 371 -59.44 11.46 -22.46
C GLN A 371 -60.53 12.43 -22.92
N CYS A 372 -61.18 12.13 -24.05
CA CYS A 372 -62.34 12.89 -24.54
C CYS A 372 -63.48 12.90 -23.51
N SER A 373 -63.86 11.73 -23.00
CA SER A 373 -64.92 11.61 -21.99
C SER A 373 -64.61 12.38 -20.70
N ASN A 374 -63.34 12.39 -20.26
CA ASN A 374 -62.93 13.14 -19.06
C ASN A 374 -62.92 14.65 -19.29
N LEU A 375 -62.39 15.12 -20.42
CA LEU A 375 -62.44 16.55 -20.80
C LEU A 375 -63.88 17.05 -20.92
N LEU A 376 -64.76 16.24 -21.47
CA LEU A 376 -66.18 16.54 -21.64
C LEU A 376 -66.88 16.63 -20.27
N ARG A 377 -66.54 15.74 -19.32
CA ARG A 377 -67.03 15.85 -17.92
C ARG A 377 -66.49 17.10 -17.21
N GLU A 378 -65.21 17.44 -17.38
CA GLU A 378 -64.62 18.63 -16.77
C GLU A 378 -65.17 19.94 -17.37
N ASP A 379 -65.41 19.98 -18.68
CA ASP A 379 -66.09 21.12 -19.32
C ASP A 379 -67.53 21.24 -18.81
N ALA A 380 -68.27 20.12 -18.74
CA ALA A 380 -69.63 20.09 -18.20
C ALA A 380 -69.72 20.64 -16.76
N LYS A 381 -68.80 20.26 -15.87
CA LYS A 381 -68.71 20.81 -14.50
C LYS A 381 -68.53 22.33 -14.46
N LYS A 382 -67.86 22.91 -15.46
CA LYS A 382 -67.64 24.37 -15.56
C LYS A 382 -68.86 25.10 -16.12
N LYS A 383 -69.80 24.42 -16.78
CA LYS A 383 -71.01 25.06 -17.32
C LYS A 383 -72.03 25.29 -16.22
N THR A 384 -72.40 26.55 -16.02
CA THR A 384 -73.45 26.96 -15.08
C THR A 384 -74.84 26.96 -15.70
N THR A 385 -74.93 26.85 -17.03
CA THR A 385 -76.18 26.90 -17.78
C THR A 385 -76.49 25.54 -18.41
N PRO A 386 -77.68 24.95 -18.13
CA PRO A 386 -78.12 23.75 -18.80
C PRO A 386 -78.45 24.05 -20.27
N GLY A 387 -78.14 23.12 -21.17
CA GLY A 387 -78.38 23.27 -22.60
C GLY A 387 -77.25 22.74 -23.49
N PRO A 388 -77.28 23.06 -24.80
CA PRO A 388 -76.30 22.57 -25.76
C PRO A 388 -74.94 23.24 -25.58
N HIS A 389 -73.90 22.43 -25.50
CA HIS A 389 -72.50 22.84 -25.47
C HIS A 389 -71.72 22.06 -26.53
N THR A 390 -70.53 22.53 -26.89
CA THR A 390 -69.60 21.81 -27.76
C THR A 390 -68.38 21.43 -26.95
N SER A 391 -68.01 20.15 -26.95
CA SER A 391 -66.86 19.68 -26.16
C SER A 391 -65.58 20.34 -26.68
N PRO A 392 -64.71 20.86 -25.80
CA PRO A 392 -63.43 21.39 -26.23
C PRO A 392 -62.62 20.28 -26.93
N THR A 393 -62.09 20.58 -28.12
CA THR A 393 -61.12 19.69 -28.78
C THR A 393 -59.76 19.93 -28.12
N PRO A 394 -59.12 18.94 -27.49
CA PRO A 394 -57.80 19.13 -26.93
C PRO A 394 -56.80 19.52 -28.01
N GLU A 395 -55.95 20.50 -27.70
CA GLU A 395 -54.89 21.00 -28.58
C GLU A 395 -53.91 19.85 -28.89
N GLY A 396 -53.79 19.47 -30.18
CA GLY A 396 -52.93 18.37 -30.63
C GLY A 396 -53.63 17.07 -31.07
N MET A 397 -54.97 16.96 -31.00
CA MET A 397 -55.72 15.86 -31.61
C MET A 397 -56.09 16.16 -33.08
N GLU A 398 -55.16 15.96 -34.01
CA GLU A 398 -55.47 15.84 -35.45
C GLU A 398 -54.79 14.57 -36.03
N PRO A 399 -55.42 13.79 -36.93
CA PRO A 399 -56.77 13.91 -37.51
C PRO A 399 -57.79 12.88 -36.97
N ILE A 400 -57.41 12.01 -36.03
CA ILE A 400 -58.31 11.00 -35.46
C ILE A 400 -58.91 11.56 -34.18
N ILE A 401 -59.98 12.34 -34.34
CA ILE A 401 -60.86 12.74 -33.24
C ILE A 401 -61.77 11.53 -32.98
N PRO A 402 -61.71 10.87 -31.81
CA PRO A 402 -62.71 9.86 -31.46
C PRO A 402 -64.10 10.46 -31.56
N ASP A 403 -65.13 9.66 -31.87
CA ASP A 403 -66.53 10.10 -32.02
C ASP A 403 -67.07 10.92 -30.83
N ASP A 404 -66.37 10.91 -29.69
CA ASP A 404 -66.69 11.60 -28.45
C ASP A 404 -66.05 12.99 -28.24
N CYS A 405 -65.06 13.39 -29.06
CA CYS A 405 -64.45 14.72 -28.98
C CYS A 405 -65.01 15.65 -30.05
N GLY A 406 -65.18 16.95 -29.73
CA GLY A 406 -65.69 17.94 -30.68
C GLY A 406 -67.17 17.81 -31.07
N VAL A 407 -67.91 16.88 -30.47
CA VAL A 407 -69.35 16.71 -30.68
C VAL A 407 -70.18 17.64 -29.81
N LYS A 408 -71.38 17.97 -30.30
CA LYS A 408 -72.41 18.69 -29.56
C LYS A 408 -72.97 17.79 -28.45
N TYR A 409 -73.06 18.31 -27.24
CA TYR A 409 -73.58 17.59 -26.08
C TYR A 409 -74.55 18.46 -25.28
N TRP A 410 -75.45 17.83 -24.53
CA TRP A 410 -76.38 18.51 -23.61
C TRP A 410 -76.04 18.14 -22.17
N TYR A 411 -75.85 19.15 -21.33
CA TYR A 411 -75.52 18.95 -19.92
C TYR A 411 -76.69 19.30 -19.01
N CYS A 412 -77.02 18.37 -18.12
CA CYS A 412 -78.02 18.53 -17.09
C CYS A 412 -77.38 18.82 -15.74
N LYS A 413 -77.52 20.07 -15.29
CA LYS A 413 -76.93 20.55 -14.03
C LYS A 413 -77.42 19.73 -12.81
N GLU A 414 -78.72 19.47 -12.73
CA GLU A 414 -79.34 18.83 -11.57
C GLU A 414 -78.97 17.35 -11.41
N SER A 415 -78.84 16.59 -12.51
CA SER A 415 -78.45 15.18 -12.45
C SER A 415 -76.96 14.93 -12.70
N GLY A 416 -76.23 15.93 -13.17
CA GLY A 416 -74.85 15.79 -13.62
C GLY A 416 -74.68 14.94 -14.89
N LYS A 417 -75.77 14.56 -15.55
CA LYS A 417 -75.73 13.72 -16.75
C LYS A 417 -75.39 14.52 -18.00
N ILE A 418 -74.75 13.84 -18.95
CA ILE A 418 -74.35 14.37 -20.24
C ILE A 418 -74.98 13.49 -21.32
N TYR A 419 -75.71 14.11 -22.24
CA TYR A 419 -76.36 13.45 -23.38
C TYR A 419 -75.62 13.84 -24.65
N LYS A 420 -75.31 12.84 -25.48
CA LYS A 420 -74.50 12.99 -26.69
C LYS A 420 -75.11 12.19 -27.84
N GLY A 421 -74.62 12.41 -29.06
CA GLY A 421 -75.10 11.73 -30.27
C GLY A 421 -76.36 12.37 -30.86
N ALA A 422 -76.90 11.73 -31.90
CA ALA A 422 -78.03 12.25 -32.67
C ALA A 422 -79.29 12.50 -31.83
N ASP A 423 -79.51 11.66 -30.81
CA ASP A 423 -80.69 11.70 -29.93
C ASP A 423 -80.43 12.48 -28.62
N GLY A 424 -79.23 13.05 -28.44
CA GLY A 424 -78.82 13.66 -27.17
C GLY A 424 -79.73 14.82 -26.72
N GLU A 425 -80.32 15.56 -27.66
CA GLU A 425 -81.31 16.61 -27.36
C GLU A 425 -82.63 16.02 -26.84
N THR A 426 -83.10 14.97 -27.50
CA THR A 426 -84.35 14.30 -27.16
C THR A 426 -84.26 13.65 -25.78
N ASP A 427 -83.14 12.98 -25.49
CA ASP A 427 -82.90 12.36 -24.19
C ASP A 427 -82.73 13.38 -23.07
N PHE A 428 -82.05 14.51 -23.34
CA PHE A 428 -81.95 15.61 -22.38
C PHE A 428 -83.33 16.19 -22.03
N ASN A 429 -84.19 16.38 -23.03
CA ASN A 429 -85.54 16.88 -22.82
C ASN A 429 -86.48 15.87 -22.15
N ALA A 430 -86.22 14.56 -22.31
CA ALA A 430 -86.99 13.50 -21.68
C ALA A 430 -86.61 13.26 -20.21
N ASP A 431 -85.41 13.67 -19.78
CA ASP A 431 -85.00 13.54 -18.38
C ASP A 431 -85.64 14.65 -17.53
N LYS A 432 -86.66 14.26 -16.76
CA LYS A 432 -87.41 15.15 -15.85
C LYS A 432 -86.54 15.85 -14.80
N SER A 433 -85.34 15.35 -14.51
CA SER A 433 -84.41 16.06 -13.63
C SER A 433 -83.81 17.31 -14.28
N CYS A 434 -83.84 17.37 -15.62
CA CYS A 434 -83.27 18.44 -16.44
C CYS A 434 -84.30 19.47 -16.88
N GLU A 435 -85.59 19.15 -16.75
CA GLU A 435 -86.66 20.12 -16.86
C GLU A 435 -86.38 21.25 -15.86
N LYS A 436 -86.21 22.47 -16.38
CA LYS A 436 -86.17 23.67 -15.53
C LYS A 436 -87.36 23.57 -14.59
N LYS A 437 -87.12 23.41 -13.29
CA LYS A 437 -88.17 23.60 -12.29
C LYS A 437 -88.70 25.01 -12.50
N SER A 438 -89.83 25.09 -13.19
CA SER A 438 -90.58 26.31 -13.31
C SER A 438 -91.04 26.61 -11.90
N CYS A 439 -90.37 27.55 -11.23
CA CYS A 439 -90.81 28.04 -9.96
C CYS A 439 -92.19 28.66 -10.22
N GLU A 440 -93.25 27.92 -9.88
CA GLU A 440 -94.60 28.43 -9.99
C GLU A 440 -94.66 29.70 -9.14
N VAL A 441 -94.96 30.82 -9.80
CA VAL A 441 -95.11 32.11 -9.13
C VAL A 441 -96.27 31.96 -8.18
N PRO A 442 -96.06 32.01 -6.86
CA PRO A 442 -97.18 31.95 -5.94
C PRO A 442 -98.09 33.15 -6.17
N ASP A 443 -99.41 32.95 -6.07
CA ASP A 443 -100.41 34.02 -6.20
C ASP A 443 -100.21 35.16 -5.18
N ILE A 444 -99.40 34.92 -4.15
CA ILE A 444 -99.00 35.91 -3.17
C ILE A 444 -97.80 36.67 -3.72
N ASN A 445 -97.90 38.01 -3.78
CA ASN A 445 -96.82 38.86 -4.26
C ASN A 445 -95.61 38.84 -3.30
N CYS A 446 -94.73 37.85 -3.49
CA CYS A 446 -93.51 37.61 -2.70
C CYS A 446 -92.45 38.71 -2.84
N SER A 447 -92.62 39.68 -3.75
CA SER A 447 -91.71 40.82 -3.91
C SER A 447 -91.91 41.93 -2.85
N LYS A 448 -92.92 41.82 -1.99
CA LYS A 448 -93.12 42.75 -0.87
C LYS A 448 -92.46 42.21 0.40
N LYS A 449 -91.59 43.03 1.03
CA LYS A 449 -90.82 42.74 2.25
C LYS A 449 -91.61 42.12 3.42
N LYS A 450 -92.92 42.36 3.49
CA LYS A 450 -93.80 41.79 4.53
C LYS A 450 -94.05 40.27 4.35
N PHE A 451 -93.88 39.74 3.14
CA PHE A 451 -94.16 38.33 2.80
C PHE A 451 -92.89 37.49 2.55
N GLU A 452 -91.69 38.06 2.68
CA GLU A 452 -90.42 37.33 2.49
C GLU A 452 -90.23 36.15 3.45
N SER A 453 -90.86 36.19 4.63
CA SER A 453 -90.83 35.10 5.61
C SER A 453 -91.96 34.08 5.46
N GLU A 454 -92.89 34.27 4.51
CA GLU A 454 -93.93 33.27 4.26
C GLU A 454 -93.30 32.02 3.65
N PRO A 455 -93.62 30.81 4.13
CA PRO A 455 -92.98 29.56 3.67
C PRO A 455 -93.03 29.39 2.14
N ILE A 456 -94.15 29.79 1.52
CA ILE A 456 -94.34 29.76 0.07
C ILE A 456 -93.36 30.68 -0.68
N CYS A 457 -93.10 31.87 -0.13
CA CYS A 457 -92.16 32.80 -0.72
C CYS A 457 -90.71 32.34 -0.52
N VAL A 458 -90.41 31.72 0.63
CA VAL A 458 -89.09 31.12 0.89
C VAL A 458 -88.80 29.97 -0.07
N GLU A 459 -89.78 29.10 -0.34
CA GLU A 459 -89.61 28.02 -1.33
C GLU A 459 -89.48 28.56 -2.75
N TYR A 460 -90.26 29.57 -3.12
CA TYR A 460 -90.16 30.24 -4.43
C TYR A 460 -88.78 30.91 -4.62
N PHE A 461 -88.27 31.62 -3.61
CA PHE A 461 -86.94 32.22 -3.67
C PHE A 461 -85.80 31.19 -3.63
N LYS A 462 -85.97 30.07 -2.92
CA LYS A 462 -85.03 28.94 -3.00
C LYS A 462 -85.02 28.31 -4.39
N CYS A 463 -86.18 28.19 -5.01
CA CYS A 463 -86.31 27.70 -6.38
C CYS A 463 -85.67 28.65 -7.41
N LEU A 464 -85.80 29.98 -7.22
CA LEU A 464 -85.16 30.96 -8.11
C LEU A 464 -83.64 31.07 -7.95
N ASN A 465 -83.10 30.72 -6.78
CA ASN A 465 -81.68 30.90 -6.45
C ASN A 465 -80.86 29.59 -6.40
N GLY A 466 -81.47 28.41 -6.61
CA GLY A 466 -80.78 27.12 -6.79
C GLY A 466 -80.67 26.76 -8.26
#